data_AF-A0A3E2CLB4-F1
#
_entry.id   AF-A0A3E2CLB4-F1
#
_cell.length_a   1.000
_cell.length_b   1.000
_cell.length_c   1.000
_cell.angle_alpha   90.00
_cell.angle_beta   90.00
_cell.angle_gamma   90.00
#
_symmetry.space_group_name_H-M   'P 1'
#
loop_
_entity.id
_entity.type
_entity.pdbx_description
1 polymer ?
#
loop_
_entity_poly.entity_id
_entity_poly.type
_entity_poly.pdbx_seq_one_letter_code
_entity_poly.pdbx_strand_id
1 'polypeptide(L)'
;DSLQAATTIGKSVGIETIYADLLPQDKLAHVKKHNYNAYKNKQNSTVTMMVGDGVNDAPVLAAADIGVAVTDGTDTAASECAQVVIMNNDISSVASAIRVAKHTKRVMVQSVLMGIGLAIISMIFAAFGFIPAVIGAMMQEAIDVVAIMWALTALRERK
;
A
#
# COMPACT_ATOMS: atom_id res chain seq x y z
N ASP A 1 -11.14 26.05 -0.83
CA ASP A 1 -10.25 27.15 -1.28
C ASP A 1 -10.58 27.62 -2.67
N SER A 2 -10.32 28.90 -2.90
CA SER A 2 -10.50 29.52 -4.22
C SER A 2 -9.53 28.92 -5.24
N LEU A 3 -9.97 28.89 -6.50
CA LEU A 3 -9.14 28.40 -7.61
C LEU A 3 -7.80 29.14 -7.71
N GLN A 4 -7.77 30.44 -7.40
CA GLN A 4 -6.55 31.23 -7.45
C GLN A 4 -5.51 30.78 -6.42
N ALA A 5 -5.92 30.54 -5.16
CA ALA A 5 -5.04 30.04 -4.12
C ALA A 5 -4.53 28.62 -4.45
N ALA A 6 -5.45 27.72 -4.80
CA ALA A 6 -5.13 26.34 -5.14
C ALA A 6 -4.18 26.24 -6.35
N THR A 7 -4.40 27.04 -7.38
CA THR A 7 -3.55 27.05 -8.59
C THR A 7 -2.15 27.58 -8.28
N THR A 8 -2.04 28.60 -7.43
CA THR A 8 -0.75 29.20 -7.04
C THR A 8 0.11 28.17 -6.31
N ILE A 9 -0.46 27.51 -5.28
CA ILE A 9 0.25 26.47 -4.54
C ILE A 9 0.52 25.25 -5.41
N GLY A 10 -0.48 24.73 -6.12
CA GLY A 10 -0.33 23.52 -6.93
C GLY A 10 0.76 23.65 -8.01
N LYS A 11 0.85 24.80 -8.67
CA LYS A 11 1.94 25.05 -9.63
C LYS A 11 3.32 25.11 -8.97
N SER A 12 3.43 25.68 -7.76
CA SER A 12 4.70 25.77 -7.04
C SER A 12 5.29 24.40 -6.67
N VAL A 13 4.44 23.38 -6.53
CA VAL A 13 4.84 21.99 -6.23
C VAL A 13 4.75 21.05 -7.43
N GLY A 14 4.49 21.58 -8.64
CA GLY A 14 4.48 20.80 -9.88
C GLY A 14 3.24 19.93 -10.11
N ILE A 15 2.08 20.27 -9.52
CA ILE A 15 0.82 19.57 -9.76
C ILE A 15 0.20 20.06 -11.07
N GLU A 16 -0.05 19.13 -12.00
CA GLU A 16 -0.61 19.43 -13.33
C GLU A 16 -2.14 19.61 -13.31
N THR A 17 -2.84 18.79 -12.52
CA THR A 17 -4.31 18.78 -12.46
C THR A 17 -4.77 19.27 -11.10
N ILE A 18 -5.51 20.38 -11.08
CA ILE A 18 -5.96 21.04 -9.85
C ILE A 18 -7.48 21.18 -9.92
N TYR A 19 -8.16 20.69 -8.90
CA TYR A 19 -9.58 20.93 -8.67
C TYR A 19 -9.73 21.78 -7.40
N ALA A 20 -10.47 22.88 -7.49
CA ALA A 20 -10.67 23.82 -6.40
C ALA A 20 -12.16 24.15 -6.26
N ASP A 21 -12.51 24.86 -5.19
CA ASP A 21 -13.91 25.21 -4.88
C ASP A 21 -14.86 24.00 -4.77
N LEU A 22 -14.31 22.86 -4.33
CA LEU A 22 -15.06 21.62 -4.17
C LEU A 22 -15.71 21.54 -2.79
N LEU A 23 -16.98 21.18 -2.75
CA LEU A 23 -17.64 20.73 -1.51
C LEU A 23 -17.14 19.31 -1.15
N PRO A 24 -17.29 18.87 0.12
CA PRO A 24 -16.93 17.51 0.52
C PRO A 24 -17.56 16.42 -0.36
N GLN A 25 -18.79 16.66 -0.82
CA GLN A 25 -19.55 15.76 -1.70
C GLN A 25 -18.91 15.67 -3.09
N ASP A 26 -18.39 16.78 -3.61
CA ASP A 26 -17.75 16.85 -4.92
C ASP A 26 -16.38 16.16 -4.89
N LYS A 27 -15.62 16.33 -3.80
CA LYS A 27 -14.38 15.57 -3.57
C LYS A 27 -14.65 14.06 -3.61
N LEU A 28 -15.69 13.61 -2.90
CA LEU A 28 -16.09 12.20 -2.86
C LEU A 28 -16.50 11.68 -4.25
N ALA A 29 -17.29 12.46 -4.99
CA ALA A 29 -17.71 12.12 -6.34
C ALA A 29 -16.50 11.98 -7.29
N HIS A 30 -15.50 12.87 -7.16
CA HIS A 30 -14.26 12.80 -7.93
C HIS A 30 -13.47 11.51 -7.67
N VAL A 31 -13.26 11.15 -6.39
CA VAL A 31 -12.56 9.91 -6.02
C VAL A 31 -13.30 8.68 -6.53
N LYS A 32 -14.62 8.61 -6.32
CA LYS A 32 -15.44 7.49 -6.81
C LYS A 32 -15.41 7.38 -8.34
N LYS A 33 -15.50 8.50 -9.05
CA LYS A 33 -15.44 8.54 -10.52
C LYS A 33 -14.07 8.07 -11.02
N HIS A 34 -12.99 8.48 -10.35
CA HIS A 34 -11.63 8.03 -10.69
C HIS A 34 -11.50 6.51 -10.50
N ASN A 35 -11.90 5.99 -9.34
CA ASN A 35 -11.85 4.56 -9.02
C ASN A 35 -12.71 3.73 -9.99
N TYR A 36 -13.91 4.21 -10.31
CA TYR A 36 -14.79 3.55 -11.29
C TYR A 36 -14.15 3.47 -12.69
N ASN A 37 -13.56 4.57 -13.16
CA ASN A 37 -12.89 4.61 -14.46
C ASN A 37 -11.64 3.71 -14.49
N ALA A 38 -10.86 3.69 -13.41
CA ALA A 38 -9.70 2.81 -13.26
C ALA A 38 -10.09 1.33 -13.32
N TYR A 39 -11.20 0.95 -12.68
CA TYR A 39 -11.73 -0.42 -12.73
C TYR A 39 -12.21 -0.82 -14.14
N LYS A 40 -12.93 0.08 -14.81
CA LYS A 40 -13.51 -0.19 -16.15
C LYS A 40 -12.43 -0.29 -17.23
N ASN A 41 -11.38 0.53 -17.15
CA ASN A 41 -10.33 0.63 -18.16
C ASN A 41 -9.14 -0.31 -17.92
N LYS A 42 -9.37 -1.53 -17.39
CA LYS A 42 -8.45 -2.66 -17.05
C LYS A 42 -6.95 -2.61 -17.44
N GLN A 43 -6.57 -1.97 -18.55
CA GLN A 43 -5.18 -1.65 -18.90
C GLN A 43 -4.50 -0.62 -17.97
N ASN A 44 -5.25 0.30 -17.32
CA ASN A 44 -4.70 1.33 -16.42
C ASN A 44 -5.44 1.34 -15.08
N SER A 45 -5.51 0.20 -14.38
CA SER A 45 -6.00 0.17 -13.00
C SER A 45 -4.99 0.92 -12.11
N THR A 46 -5.23 2.21 -11.92
CA THR A 46 -4.46 3.07 -11.01
C THR A 46 -5.10 3.01 -9.64
N VAL A 47 -4.30 2.68 -8.63
CA VAL A 47 -4.69 2.75 -7.22
C VAL A 47 -4.74 4.22 -6.81
N THR A 48 -5.88 4.68 -6.32
CA THR A 48 -6.05 6.06 -5.85
C THR A 48 -5.66 6.18 -4.39
N MET A 49 -4.72 7.08 -4.11
CA MET A 49 -4.34 7.46 -2.76
C MET A 49 -4.87 8.87 -2.45
N MET A 50 -5.64 9.02 -1.38
CA MET A 50 -6.10 10.33 -0.88
C MET A 50 -5.30 10.67 0.38
N VAL A 51 -4.74 11.87 0.44
CA VAL A 51 -4.02 12.38 1.62
C VAL A 51 -4.75 13.62 2.15
N GLY A 52 -5.05 13.65 3.44
CA GLY A 52 -5.76 14.77 4.06
C GLY A 52 -5.53 14.85 5.57
N ASP A 53 -6.13 15.87 6.20
CA ASP A 53 -6.11 16.08 7.66
C ASP A 53 -6.98 15.05 8.41
N GLY A 54 -7.93 14.44 7.68
CA GLY A 54 -8.85 13.41 8.15
C GLY A 54 -9.99 13.89 9.06
N VAL A 55 -9.96 15.14 9.54
CA VAL A 55 -11.11 15.75 10.23
C VAL A 55 -12.20 16.12 9.21
N ASN A 56 -11.83 16.81 8.14
CA ASN A 56 -12.79 17.30 7.14
C ASN A 56 -12.96 16.35 5.95
N ASP A 57 -11.97 15.47 5.74
CA ASP A 57 -11.86 14.62 4.56
C ASP A 57 -12.14 13.13 4.85
N ALA A 58 -12.59 12.76 6.06
CA ALA A 58 -12.86 11.37 6.45
C ALA A 58 -13.70 10.56 5.43
N PRO A 59 -14.84 11.05 4.91
CA PRO A 59 -15.63 10.31 3.92
C PRO A 59 -14.88 10.10 2.59
N VAL A 60 -14.00 11.04 2.23
CA VAL A 60 -13.21 11.00 0.99
C VAL A 60 -12.03 10.04 1.15
N LEU A 61 -11.38 10.05 2.32
CA LEU A 61 -10.32 9.10 2.68
C LEU A 61 -10.83 7.66 2.65
N ALA A 62 -12.01 7.41 3.23
CA ALA A 62 -12.64 6.09 3.25
C ALA A 62 -13.06 5.58 1.86
N ALA A 63 -13.29 6.48 0.90
CA ALA A 63 -13.69 6.13 -0.46
C ALA A 63 -12.52 5.92 -1.43
N ALA A 64 -11.31 6.34 -1.06
CA ALA A 64 -10.10 6.07 -1.81
C ALA A 64 -9.68 4.60 -1.64
N ASP A 65 -8.85 4.09 -2.55
CA ASP A 65 -8.26 2.75 -2.38
C ASP A 65 -7.30 2.75 -1.18
N ILE A 66 -6.59 3.87 -0.97
CA ILE A 66 -5.74 4.11 0.18
C ILE A 66 -5.98 5.54 0.69
N GLY A 67 -6.69 5.68 1.80
CA GLY A 67 -6.80 6.90 2.58
C GLY A 67 -5.63 7.05 3.55
N VAL A 68 -4.96 8.20 3.50
CA VAL A 68 -3.84 8.58 4.37
C VAL A 68 -4.22 9.84 5.14
N ALA A 69 -4.31 9.74 6.45
CA ALA A 69 -4.49 10.89 7.34
C ALA A 69 -3.12 11.40 7.80
N VAL A 70 -2.90 12.71 7.77
CA VAL A 70 -1.74 13.39 8.36
C VAL A 70 -2.23 14.19 9.57
N THR A 71 -1.75 13.83 10.75
CA THR A 71 -2.18 14.43 12.02
C THR A 71 -0.96 14.79 12.88
N ASP A 72 -1.16 15.73 13.80
CA ASP A 72 -0.24 16.06 14.89
C ASP A 72 -0.40 15.15 16.12
N GLY A 73 -1.30 14.14 16.04
CA GLY A 73 -1.54 13.16 17.08
C GLY A 73 -2.68 13.53 18.04
N THR A 74 -3.33 14.68 17.86
CA THR A 74 -4.42 15.13 18.74
C THR A 74 -5.82 14.80 18.19
N ASP A 75 -5.95 14.63 16.87
CA ASP A 75 -7.23 14.39 16.19
C ASP A 75 -7.50 12.90 15.92
N THR A 76 -8.32 12.29 16.78
CA THR A 76 -8.67 10.86 16.72
C THR A 76 -9.64 10.52 15.57
N ALA A 77 -10.49 11.45 15.15
CA ALA A 77 -11.51 11.21 14.12
C ALA A 77 -10.90 10.86 12.74
N ALA A 78 -9.74 11.47 12.43
CA ALA A 78 -8.97 11.20 11.22
C ALA A 78 -8.41 9.76 11.17
N SER A 79 -8.11 9.19 12.34
CA SER A 79 -7.50 7.86 12.47
C SER A 79 -8.49 6.72 12.27
N GLU A 80 -9.79 6.96 12.45
CA GLU A 80 -10.81 5.91 12.34
C GLU A 80 -11.22 5.61 10.89
N CYS A 81 -11.04 6.57 9.98
CA CYS A 81 -11.50 6.46 8.59
C CYS A 81 -10.38 6.19 7.58
N ALA A 82 -9.10 6.40 7.95
CA ALA A 82 -7.95 6.22 7.07
C ALA A 82 -7.27 4.85 7.28
N GLN A 83 -6.75 4.25 6.22
CA GLN A 83 -5.96 3.01 6.30
C GLN A 83 -4.53 3.26 6.79
N VAL A 84 -4.02 4.48 6.63
CA VAL A 84 -2.70 4.90 7.08
C VAL A 84 -2.80 6.22 7.82
N VAL A 85 -2.16 6.31 8.99
CA VAL A 85 -2.10 7.54 9.79
C VAL A 85 -0.64 7.94 9.99
N ILE A 86 -0.30 9.16 9.55
CA ILE A 86 0.99 9.79 9.73
C ILE A 86 0.90 10.70 10.97
N MET A 87 1.59 10.32 12.03
CA MET A 87 1.48 10.98 13.35
C MET A 87 2.43 12.17 13.56
N ASN A 88 3.40 12.40 12.67
CA ASN A 88 4.43 13.42 12.84
C ASN A 88 4.13 14.74 12.09
N ASN A 89 2.88 14.92 11.64
CA ASN A 89 2.42 16.06 10.83
C ASN A 89 3.34 16.40 9.64
N ASP A 90 4.02 15.41 9.07
CA ASP A 90 4.97 15.59 7.98
C ASP A 90 4.52 14.81 6.74
N ILE A 91 4.07 15.53 5.71
CA ILE A 91 3.63 14.95 4.44
C ILE A 91 4.74 14.18 3.70
N SER A 92 6.01 14.50 3.97
CA SER A 92 7.15 13.76 3.39
C SER A 92 7.18 12.31 3.87
N SER A 93 6.59 12.03 5.04
CA SER A 93 6.44 10.68 5.58
C SER A 93 5.56 9.78 4.70
N VAL A 94 4.66 10.35 3.90
CA VAL A 94 3.87 9.59 2.90
C VAL A 94 4.80 8.97 1.86
N ALA A 95 5.80 9.71 1.38
CA ALA A 95 6.78 9.18 0.43
C ALA A 95 7.64 8.07 1.06
N SER A 96 8.02 8.24 2.33
CA SER A 96 8.73 7.21 3.10
C SER A 96 7.88 5.95 3.29
N ALA A 97 6.60 6.09 3.63
CA ALA A 97 5.67 4.96 3.75
C ALA A 97 5.52 4.20 2.43
N ILE A 98 5.41 4.90 1.29
CA ILE A 98 5.36 4.28 -0.04
C ILE A 98 6.67 3.53 -0.35
N ARG A 99 7.83 4.10 0.01
CA ARG A 99 9.14 3.45 -0.17
C ARG A 99 9.20 2.14 0.60
N VAL A 100 8.85 2.16 1.89
CA VAL A 100 8.80 0.97 2.75
C VAL A 100 7.82 -0.06 2.18
N ALA A 101 6.61 0.35 1.78
CA ALA A 101 5.63 -0.56 1.19
C ALA A 101 6.15 -1.26 -0.07
N LYS A 102 6.85 -0.54 -0.95
CA LYS A 102 7.46 -1.10 -2.16
C LYS A 102 8.58 -2.10 -1.84
N HIS A 103 9.42 -1.79 -0.86
CA HIS A 103 10.46 -2.70 -0.41
C HIS A 103 9.88 -3.98 0.20
N THR A 104 8.96 -3.84 1.15
CA THR A 104 8.27 -4.97 1.79
C THR A 104 7.60 -5.86 0.75
N LYS A 105 6.91 -5.27 -0.24
CA LYS A 105 6.32 -6.02 -1.35
C LYS A 105 7.38 -6.82 -2.13
N ARG A 106 8.53 -6.22 -2.42
CA ARG A 106 9.61 -6.89 -3.15
C ARG A 106 10.13 -8.09 -2.36
N VAL A 107 10.43 -7.91 -1.07
CA VAL A 107 10.94 -8.98 -0.21
C VAL A 107 9.89 -10.09 -0.02
N MET A 108 8.62 -9.72 0.17
CA MET A 108 7.51 -10.66 0.26
C MET A 108 7.40 -11.53 -0.99
N VAL A 109 7.41 -10.92 -2.19
CA VAL A 109 7.33 -11.67 -3.45
C VAL A 109 8.52 -12.60 -3.62
N GLN A 110 9.74 -12.17 -3.26
CA GLN A 110 10.92 -13.02 -3.29
C GLN A 110 10.79 -14.23 -2.35
N SER A 111 10.37 -14.00 -1.11
CA SER A 111 10.16 -15.07 -0.11
C SER A 111 9.12 -16.08 -0.59
N VAL A 112 7.97 -15.61 -1.09
CA VAL A 112 6.88 -16.46 -1.60
C VAL A 112 7.32 -17.27 -2.80
N LEU A 113 7.96 -16.66 -3.79
CA LEU A 113 8.43 -17.35 -4.99
C LEU A 113 9.50 -18.39 -4.65
N MET A 114 10.40 -18.08 -3.72
CA MET A 114 11.40 -19.02 -3.23
C MET A 114 10.75 -20.22 -2.51
N GLY A 115 9.81 -19.96 -1.59
CA GLY A 115 9.11 -21.02 -0.86
C GLY A 115 8.32 -21.94 -1.78
N ILE A 116 7.54 -21.37 -2.70
CA ILE A 116 6.79 -22.14 -3.71
C ILE A 116 7.75 -22.93 -4.60
N GLY A 117 8.83 -22.32 -5.07
CA GLY A 117 9.81 -22.99 -5.92
C GLY A 117 10.45 -24.21 -5.24
N LEU A 118 10.89 -24.05 -3.99
CA LEU A 118 11.47 -25.14 -3.19
C LEU A 118 10.45 -26.25 -2.90
N ALA A 119 9.20 -25.89 -2.58
CA ALA A 119 8.12 -26.83 -2.32
C ALA A 119 7.78 -27.67 -3.57
N ILE A 120 7.72 -27.04 -4.76
CA ILE A 120 7.49 -27.76 -6.02
C ILE A 120 8.63 -28.73 -6.31
N ILE A 121 9.89 -28.29 -6.15
CA ILE A 121 11.05 -29.15 -6.35
C ILE A 121 10.99 -30.36 -5.40
N SER A 122 10.74 -30.12 -4.11
CA SER A 122 10.55 -31.17 -3.10
C SER A 122 9.49 -32.19 -3.51
N MET A 123 8.32 -31.70 -3.93
CA MET A 123 7.19 -32.52 -4.33
C MET A 123 7.52 -33.41 -5.54
N ILE A 124 8.28 -32.90 -6.52
CA ILE A 124 8.74 -33.69 -7.65
C ILE A 124 9.62 -34.86 -7.18
N PHE A 125 10.61 -34.60 -6.31
CA PHE A 125 11.46 -35.68 -5.78
C PHE A 125 10.68 -36.72 -4.97
N ALA A 126 9.72 -36.27 -4.16
CA ALA A 126 8.83 -37.17 -3.42
C ALA A 126 7.96 -38.02 -4.36
N ALA A 127 7.42 -37.45 -5.44
CA ALA A 127 6.57 -38.15 -6.41
C ALA A 127 7.30 -39.29 -7.14
N PHE A 128 8.60 -39.15 -7.41
CA PHE A 128 9.43 -40.22 -7.97
C PHE A 128 9.92 -41.24 -6.92
N GLY A 129 9.51 -41.11 -5.66
CA GLY A 129 9.85 -42.04 -4.59
C GLY A 129 11.25 -41.84 -4.00
N PHE A 130 11.95 -40.74 -4.33
CA PHE A 130 13.28 -40.46 -3.77
C PHE A 130 13.26 -40.01 -2.32
N ILE A 131 12.11 -39.54 -1.81
CA ILE A 131 11.96 -38.99 -0.46
C ILE A 131 10.82 -39.72 0.27
N PRO A 132 11.09 -40.41 1.39
CA PRO A 132 10.06 -40.94 2.28
C PRO A 132 9.16 -39.81 2.83
N ALA A 133 7.85 -40.08 2.94
CA ALA A 133 6.86 -39.06 3.31
C ALA A 133 7.18 -38.28 4.59
N VAL A 134 7.70 -38.97 5.64
CA VAL A 134 8.08 -38.33 6.91
C VAL A 134 9.23 -37.33 6.72
N ILE A 135 10.23 -37.70 5.94
CA ILE A 135 11.39 -36.83 5.65
C ILE A 135 10.95 -35.65 4.79
N GLY A 136 10.07 -35.88 3.81
CA GLY A 136 9.49 -34.82 2.99
C GLY A 136 8.71 -33.80 3.81
N ALA A 137 7.92 -34.26 4.78
CA ALA A 137 7.20 -33.37 5.70
C ALA A 137 8.16 -32.52 6.55
N MET A 138 9.21 -33.12 7.13
CA MET A 138 10.22 -32.35 7.89
C MET A 138 10.95 -31.33 7.00
N MET A 139 11.23 -31.68 5.75
CA MET A 139 11.87 -30.77 4.81
C MET A 139 10.96 -29.59 4.45
N GLN A 140 9.64 -29.81 4.35
CA GLN A 140 8.67 -28.74 4.12
C GLN A 140 8.69 -27.70 5.25
N GLU A 141 8.71 -28.16 6.51
CA GLU A 141 8.83 -27.26 7.67
C GLU A 141 10.13 -26.42 7.61
N ALA A 142 11.24 -27.03 7.18
CA ALA A 142 12.50 -26.31 7.02
C ALA A 142 12.44 -25.24 5.91
N ILE A 143 11.77 -25.54 4.79
CA ILE A 143 11.54 -24.58 3.70
C ILE A 143 10.72 -23.38 4.20
N ASP A 144 9.68 -23.66 4.99
CA ASP A 144 8.80 -22.61 5.53
C ASP A 144 9.58 -21.69 6.49
N VAL A 145 10.42 -22.25 7.37
CA VAL A 145 11.31 -21.48 8.24
C VAL A 145 12.26 -20.59 7.42
N VAL A 146 12.87 -21.12 6.36
CA VAL A 146 13.76 -20.33 5.50
C VAL A 146 13.00 -19.21 4.78
N ALA A 147 11.78 -19.47 4.30
CA ALA A 147 10.94 -18.46 3.69
C ALA A 147 10.55 -17.34 4.67
N ILE A 148 10.21 -17.69 5.91
CA ILE A 148 9.93 -16.73 7.00
C ILE A 148 11.18 -15.88 7.30
N MET A 149 12.34 -16.52 7.46
CA MET A 149 13.60 -15.81 7.71
C MET A 149 13.94 -14.84 6.57
N TRP A 150 13.66 -15.22 5.32
CA TRP A 150 13.82 -14.33 4.17
C TRP A 150 12.83 -13.16 4.23
N ALA A 151 11.57 -13.40 4.55
CA ALA A 151 10.56 -12.35 4.67
C ALA A 151 10.93 -11.30 5.74
N LEU A 152 11.53 -11.73 6.85
CA LEU A 152 12.01 -10.85 7.92
C LEU A 152 13.12 -9.89 7.47
N THR A 153 13.81 -10.16 6.35
CA THR A 153 14.79 -9.21 5.78
C THR A 153 14.15 -7.89 5.36
N ALA A 154 12.83 -7.83 5.19
CA ALA A 154 12.09 -6.59 4.95
C ALA A 154 12.26 -5.56 6.08
N LEU A 155 12.56 -6.01 7.31
CA LEU A 155 12.83 -5.15 8.46
C LEU A 155 14.22 -4.49 8.42
N ARG A 156 15.09 -4.93 7.50
CA ARG A 156 16.49 -4.50 7.44
C ARG A 156 16.70 -3.25 6.59
N GLU A 157 15.69 -2.78 5.86
CA GLU A 157 15.75 -1.45 5.24
C GLU A 157 15.74 -0.37 6.33
N ARG A 158 16.93 -0.02 6.81
CA ARG A 158 17.19 1.18 7.60
C ARG A 158 18.06 2.13 6.78
N LYS A 159 17.49 3.32 6.57
CA LYS A 159 18.02 4.56 5.98
C LYS A 159 17.80 4.72 4.48
#